data_AF-A0A0D2RH45-F1
#
_entry.id   AF-A0A0D2RH45-F1
#
_cell.length_a   1.000
_cell.length_b   1.000
_cell.length_c   1.000
_cell.angle_alpha   90.00
_cell.angle_beta   90.00
_cell.angle_gamma   90.00
#
_symmetry.space_group_name_H-M   'P 1'
#
loop_
_entity.id
_entity.type
_entity.pdbx_description
1 polymer ?
#
loop_
_entity_poly.entity_id
_entity_poly.type
_entity_poly.pdbx_seq_one_letter_code
_entity_poly.pdbx_strand_id
1 'polypeptide(L)'
;MLRRAPAPFTGSSRTKQSLAIRSWLALSPQISVILFSQHHSAASFAKSFGSRALVESDIDFTFLGVPFFHSMVAKSRAFKSDIYVFMDTETILLPDFVLALNYAHNLDDDWLLFASPRDVPNFPFYLDEDRKHWLKDGQRIRIQELQDTLGSSWQWSCCDSRMVIAWNNGVMPLHHGVLPPFLYGKGVYNHWLINEALSSGLRFVFDASWTISNIALGDSRRQSNHLVKSSNVSDIEKGSWEYDCNSHLAAVYGLSSLHGFNYSAVMKLVKCDGQYLLINATEDFLHTYAYKKKSLWKRHIPNCWRSKTTLACVVRTIKTWNETSGCSLKDGSVHTKTLKLSFSLESLLAITADENKTVVLTVAGYSYKDMLMSWVCRLRHLRITNFLVSSLDYETYQFSVMQGLPVFNDPSAPSNISFNDCHFGTECFQRVTKVKSRLVLKILKLGYNVLLSDVDVYWFKNPLPLLSSFGPATLAAQSDEYNQTRPINLPRRLNSGFYFARSDAPTISAMGKVVRHAATSGLTEQPSFYDTLCGEGGSTRKGDNRCVEPGTNLTVHFLDRNLFPNGAYLGLWERKNVKSACKKQGCLVLHNNWISGRVKKLKRQVISGLWDYDITTRMCLV
;
A
#
# COMPACT_ATOMS: atom_id res chain seq x y z
N MET A 1 4.45 -8.11 20.76
CA MET A 1 4.79 -8.55 19.39
C MET A 1 5.28 -7.37 18.56
N LEU A 2 6.45 -7.45 17.92
CA LEU A 2 7.05 -6.36 17.11
C LEU A 2 6.77 -6.58 15.61
N ARG A 3 6.45 -5.54 14.85
CA ARG A 3 5.89 -5.64 13.49
C ARG A 3 6.49 -4.65 12.50
N ARG A 4 6.92 -5.08 11.29
CA ARG A 4 7.40 -4.17 10.21
C ARG A 4 7.45 -4.81 8.81
N ALA A 5 7.33 -4.04 7.73
CA ALA A 5 7.93 -4.38 6.43
C ALA A 5 9.40 -3.94 6.25
N PRO A 6 10.35 -4.87 6.19
CA PRO A 6 11.74 -4.55 5.89
C PRO A 6 11.91 -4.22 4.40
N ALA A 7 12.82 -3.29 4.09
CA ALA A 7 13.45 -3.27 2.76
C ALA A 7 14.15 -4.63 2.51
N PRO A 8 14.44 -5.02 1.26
CA PRO A 8 15.16 -6.26 0.99
C PRO A 8 16.43 -6.36 1.86
N PHE A 9 16.61 -7.49 2.56
CA PHE A 9 17.81 -7.77 3.37
C PHE A 9 19.05 -7.99 2.48
N THR A 10 19.54 -6.92 1.87
CA THR A 10 20.69 -6.90 0.95
C THR A 10 21.71 -5.85 1.39
N GLY A 11 23.01 -6.17 1.29
CA GLY A 11 24.09 -5.21 1.56
C GLY A 11 24.09 -4.64 2.99
N SER A 12 24.34 -3.34 3.13
CA SER A 12 24.44 -2.62 4.41
C SER A 12 23.14 -2.59 5.22
N SER A 13 21.98 -2.57 4.56
CA SER A 13 20.67 -2.63 5.24
C SER A 13 20.46 -3.95 5.98
N ARG A 14 21.00 -5.07 5.46
CA ARG A 14 20.94 -6.37 6.16
C ARG A 14 21.63 -6.31 7.52
N THR A 15 22.79 -5.69 7.60
CA THR A 15 23.56 -5.59 8.85
C THR A 15 22.82 -4.79 9.91
N LYS A 16 22.30 -3.61 9.54
CA LYS A 16 21.52 -2.75 10.44
C LYS A 16 20.24 -3.43 10.93
N GLN A 17 19.48 -4.01 10.01
CA GLN A 17 18.22 -4.67 10.34
C GLN A 17 18.43 -5.93 11.17
N SER A 18 19.50 -6.68 10.88
CA SER A 18 19.89 -7.82 11.69
C SER A 18 20.24 -7.41 13.12
N LEU A 19 21.04 -6.36 13.29
CA LEU A 19 21.42 -5.86 14.62
C LEU A 19 20.19 -5.40 15.43
N ALA A 20 19.31 -4.62 14.81
CA ALA A 20 18.07 -4.16 15.45
C ALA A 20 17.20 -5.34 15.88
N ILE A 21 16.88 -6.29 15.00
CA ILE A 21 16.00 -7.43 15.34
C ILE A 21 16.65 -8.33 16.40
N ARG A 22 17.97 -8.52 16.36
CA ARG A 22 18.72 -9.23 17.42
C ARG A 22 18.59 -8.50 18.75
N SER A 23 18.71 -7.17 18.77
CA SER A 23 18.54 -6.36 20.00
C SER A 23 17.15 -6.57 20.61
N TRP A 24 16.11 -6.68 19.79
CA TRP A 24 14.74 -6.87 20.26
C TRP A 24 14.52 -8.25 20.88
N LEU A 25 14.97 -9.29 20.19
CA LEU A 25 14.79 -10.68 20.63
C LEU A 25 15.64 -11.01 21.87
N ALA A 26 16.70 -10.24 22.12
CA ALA A 26 17.53 -10.34 23.32
C ALA A 26 16.83 -9.81 24.59
N LEU A 27 15.88 -8.87 24.48
CA LEU A 27 15.28 -8.21 25.65
C LEU A 27 14.42 -9.15 26.50
N SER A 28 13.71 -10.10 25.87
CA SER A 28 12.88 -11.07 26.57
C SER A 28 12.57 -12.27 25.67
N PRO A 29 12.56 -13.51 26.19
CA PRO A 29 12.18 -14.69 25.42
C PRO A 29 10.71 -14.67 24.95
N GLN A 30 9.85 -13.85 25.59
CA GLN A 30 8.43 -13.72 25.25
C GLN A 30 8.19 -12.83 24.01
N ILE A 31 9.22 -12.12 23.53
CA ILE A 31 9.10 -11.27 22.35
C ILE A 31 9.11 -12.14 21.09
N SER A 32 8.08 -11.96 20.28
CA SER A 32 7.94 -12.46 18.91
C SER A 32 7.91 -11.29 17.91
N VAL A 33 8.54 -11.49 16.76
CA VAL A 33 8.69 -10.50 15.68
C VAL A 33 7.93 -10.97 14.43
N ILE A 34 7.18 -10.09 13.78
CA ILE A 34 6.57 -10.32 12.47
C ILE A 34 7.17 -9.34 11.46
N LEU A 35 7.67 -9.88 10.37
CA LEU A 35 8.16 -9.14 9.22
C LEU A 35 7.10 -9.19 8.11
N PHE A 36 6.44 -8.07 7.86
CA PHE A 36 5.49 -7.86 6.77
C PHE A 36 6.20 -7.68 5.42
N SER A 37 6.54 -8.75 4.71
CA SER A 37 7.29 -8.65 3.45
C SER A 37 6.87 -9.70 2.45
N GLN A 38 6.89 -9.32 1.16
CA GLN A 38 6.80 -10.27 0.04
C GLN A 38 8.18 -10.74 -0.44
N HIS A 39 9.27 -10.14 0.04
CA HIS A 39 10.61 -10.45 -0.46
C HIS A 39 11.17 -11.73 0.20
N HIS A 40 11.69 -12.65 -0.61
CA HIS A 40 12.20 -13.95 -0.17
C HIS A 40 13.32 -13.85 0.89
N SER A 41 14.11 -12.77 0.87
CA SER A 41 15.19 -12.54 1.83
C SER A 41 14.68 -12.36 3.27
N ALA A 42 13.46 -11.85 3.46
CA ALA A 42 12.85 -11.77 4.79
C ALA A 42 12.55 -13.16 5.36
N ALA A 43 12.07 -14.08 4.53
CA ALA A 43 11.80 -15.47 4.93
C ALA A 43 13.10 -16.20 5.29
N SER A 44 14.16 -16.01 4.50
CA SER A 44 15.49 -16.57 4.80
C SER A 44 16.04 -16.03 6.13
N PHE A 45 15.91 -14.72 6.36
CA PHE A 45 16.33 -14.08 7.60
C PHE A 45 15.54 -14.59 8.82
N ALA A 46 14.21 -14.63 8.74
CA ALA A 46 13.35 -15.06 9.84
C ALA A 46 13.61 -16.51 10.28
N LYS A 47 13.92 -17.41 9.34
CA LYS A 47 14.27 -18.82 9.64
C LYS A 47 15.40 -18.96 10.66
N SER A 48 16.36 -18.02 10.68
CA SER A 48 17.48 -18.05 11.64
C SER A 48 17.06 -17.82 13.10
N PHE A 49 15.83 -17.37 13.35
CA PHE A 49 15.28 -17.11 14.68
C PHE A 49 14.17 -18.10 15.10
N GLY A 50 13.97 -19.17 14.32
CA GLY A 50 12.97 -20.19 14.62
C GLY A 50 11.55 -19.62 14.74
N SER A 51 10.80 -20.06 15.75
CA SER A 51 9.41 -19.62 15.99
C SER A 51 9.29 -18.18 16.49
N ARG A 52 10.40 -17.51 16.84
CA ARG A 52 10.38 -16.15 17.40
C ARG A 52 10.34 -15.05 16.34
N ALA A 53 10.61 -15.37 15.07
CA ALA A 53 10.45 -14.44 13.96
C ALA A 53 9.63 -15.09 12.83
N LEU A 54 8.56 -14.41 12.41
CA LEU A 54 7.66 -14.85 11.36
C LEU A 54 7.67 -13.85 10.21
N VAL A 55 7.35 -14.31 9.00
CA VAL A 55 7.11 -13.43 7.86
C VAL A 55 5.64 -13.51 7.50
N GLU A 56 5.02 -12.36 7.36
CA GLU A 56 3.65 -12.20 6.88
C GLU A 56 3.68 -11.48 5.54
N SER A 57 3.03 -12.04 4.54
CA SER A 57 3.01 -11.49 3.17
C SER A 57 1.59 -11.19 2.68
N ASP A 58 0.58 -11.65 3.43
CA ASP A 58 -0.84 -11.46 3.16
C ASP A 58 -1.31 -10.12 3.72
N ILE A 59 -0.73 -9.06 3.16
CA ILE A 59 -1.14 -7.66 3.32
C ILE A 59 -1.07 -6.96 1.96
N ASP A 60 -1.65 -5.77 1.87
CA ASP A 60 -1.60 -4.95 0.67
C ASP A 60 -0.25 -4.23 0.51
N PHE A 61 0.23 -4.15 -0.73
CA PHE A 61 1.44 -3.42 -1.13
C PHE A 61 1.17 -2.53 -2.35
N THR A 62 1.95 -1.46 -2.48
CA THR A 62 2.00 -0.65 -3.71
C THR A 62 2.70 -1.41 -4.83
N PHE A 63 2.62 -0.91 -6.06
CA PHE A 63 3.37 -1.45 -7.20
C PHE A 63 4.90 -1.40 -7.02
N LEU A 64 5.41 -0.59 -6.08
CA LEU A 64 6.82 -0.51 -5.72
C LEU A 64 7.18 -1.40 -4.51
N GLY A 65 6.22 -2.20 -4.01
CA GLY A 65 6.44 -3.10 -2.87
C GLY A 65 6.47 -2.39 -1.51
N VAL A 66 5.95 -1.16 -1.41
CA VAL A 66 5.77 -0.47 -0.12
C VAL A 66 4.50 -1.02 0.53
N PRO A 67 4.54 -1.52 1.78
CA PRO A 67 3.33 -2.03 2.45
C PRO A 67 2.35 -0.90 2.78
N PHE A 68 1.10 -1.28 2.89
CA PHE A 68 0.07 -0.42 3.43
C PHE A 68 -0.10 -0.62 4.95
N PHE A 69 -0.02 0.48 5.70
CA PHE A 69 -0.10 0.49 7.17
C PHE A 69 -1.46 0.02 7.69
N HIS A 70 -2.57 0.37 7.03
CA HIS A 70 -3.89 -0.10 7.46
C HIS A 70 -4.04 -1.61 7.33
N SER A 71 -3.51 -2.19 6.26
CA SER A 71 -3.46 -3.63 6.06
C SER A 71 -2.54 -4.31 7.08
N MET A 72 -1.39 -3.70 7.39
CA MET A 72 -0.51 -4.15 8.47
C MET A 72 -1.22 -4.18 9.82
N VAL A 73 -1.95 -3.12 10.20
CA VAL A 73 -2.71 -3.00 11.46
C VAL A 73 -3.87 -4.00 11.53
N ALA A 74 -4.56 -4.24 10.40
CA ALA A 74 -5.64 -5.22 10.33
C ALA A 74 -5.11 -6.65 10.49
N LYS A 75 -4.11 -7.04 9.69
CA LYS A 75 -3.50 -8.39 9.74
C LYS A 75 -2.84 -8.69 11.07
N SER A 76 -2.32 -7.64 11.70
CA SER A 76 -1.84 -7.60 13.07
C SER A 76 -2.80 -8.27 14.08
N ARG A 77 -4.12 -8.11 13.93
CA ARG A 77 -5.10 -8.66 14.88
C ARG A 77 -5.22 -10.20 14.81
N ALA A 78 -4.74 -10.82 13.75
CA ALA A 78 -4.73 -12.28 13.62
C ALA A 78 -3.75 -12.96 14.60
N PHE A 79 -2.78 -12.22 15.12
CA PHE A 79 -1.81 -12.75 16.07
C PHE A 79 -2.13 -12.29 17.49
N LYS A 80 -2.33 -13.24 18.41
CA LYS A 80 -2.64 -12.97 19.82
C LYS A 80 -1.39 -12.50 20.57
N SER A 81 -1.47 -11.36 21.23
CA SER A 81 -0.42 -10.83 22.12
C SER A 81 -1.05 -9.81 23.07
N ASP A 82 -0.52 -9.67 24.28
CA ASP A 82 -1.01 -8.67 25.25
C ASP A 82 -0.61 -7.25 24.87
N ILE A 83 0.51 -7.09 24.16
CA ILE A 83 1.05 -5.81 23.70
C ILE A 83 1.49 -5.92 22.25
N TYR A 84 1.02 -5.00 21.43
CA TYR A 84 1.42 -4.83 20.05
C TYR A 84 2.35 -3.65 19.91
N VAL A 85 3.36 -3.77 19.05
CA VAL A 85 4.36 -2.72 18.81
C VAL A 85 4.66 -2.62 17.31
N PHE A 86 4.49 -1.44 16.74
CA PHE A 86 4.98 -1.07 15.41
C PHE A 86 6.23 -0.21 15.54
N MET A 87 7.26 -0.53 14.74
CA MET A 87 8.52 0.22 14.74
C MET A 87 9.35 -0.03 13.48
N ASP A 88 10.34 0.83 13.24
CA ASP A 88 11.30 0.66 12.16
C ASP A 88 12.33 -0.47 12.49
N THR A 89 12.66 -1.36 11.55
CA THR A 89 13.68 -2.44 11.66
C THR A 89 15.10 -1.91 11.62
N GLU A 90 15.33 -0.62 11.51
CA GLU A 90 16.64 -0.01 11.75
C GLU A 90 16.70 0.73 13.09
N THR A 91 15.70 0.52 13.96
CA THR A 91 15.66 1.05 15.32
C THR A 91 16.10 -0.02 16.34
N ILE A 92 17.19 0.25 17.05
CA ILE A 92 17.67 -0.59 18.16
C ILE A 92 16.85 -0.29 19.42
N LEU A 93 16.55 -1.32 20.21
CA LEU A 93 15.91 -1.19 21.52
C LEU A 93 16.87 -1.62 22.63
N LEU A 94 16.83 -0.90 23.75
CA LEU A 94 17.54 -1.23 24.98
C LEU A 94 16.60 -1.79 26.07
N PRO A 95 17.10 -2.37 27.17
CA PRO A 95 16.26 -3.04 28.18
C PRO A 95 15.25 -2.17 28.92
N ASP A 96 15.46 -0.85 28.98
CA ASP A 96 14.49 0.11 29.51
C ASP A 96 13.15 0.08 28.77
N PHE A 97 13.14 -0.34 27.49
CA PHE A 97 11.93 -0.60 26.72
C PHE A 97 10.99 -1.61 27.40
N VAL A 98 11.49 -2.79 27.78
CA VAL A 98 10.66 -3.83 28.42
C VAL A 98 10.20 -3.38 29.80
N LEU A 99 11.05 -2.67 30.54
CA LEU A 99 10.68 -2.13 31.85
C LEU A 99 9.53 -1.09 31.73
N ALA A 100 9.59 -0.21 30.73
CA ALA A 100 8.53 0.75 30.46
C ALA A 100 7.22 0.06 30.03
N LEU A 101 7.30 -0.95 29.17
CA LEU A 101 6.13 -1.74 28.76
C LEU A 101 5.52 -2.53 29.92
N ASN A 102 6.33 -3.09 30.82
CA ASN A 102 5.82 -3.78 32.00
C ASN A 102 5.09 -2.82 32.94
N TYR A 103 5.58 -1.58 33.10
CA TYR A 103 4.84 -0.55 33.83
C TYR A 103 3.50 -0.24 33.14
N ALA A 104 3.52 0.02 31.83
CA ALA A 104 2.33 0.32 31.05
C ALA A 104 1.31 -0.84 31.08
N HIS A 105 1.76 -2.09 31.05
CA HIS A 105 0.90 -3.27 31.12
C HIS A 105 0.11 -3.37 32.42
N ASN A 106 0.64 -2.80 33.52
CA ASN A 106 -0.03 -2.78 34.82
C ASN A 106 -1.00 -1.61 34.99
N LEU A 107 -1.18 -0.76 33.97
CA LEU A 107 -2.21 0.28 33.97
C LEU A 107 -3.58 -0.38 33.74
N ASP A 108 -4.61 0.11 34.44
CA ASP A 108 -5.97 -0.43 34.35
C ASP A 108 -6.68 0.00 33.03
N ASP A 109 -6.18 1.03 32.35
CA ASP A 109 -6.78 1.62 31.15
C ASP A 109 -6.25 0.98 29.85
N ASP A 110 -7.06 1.00 28.79
CA ASP A 110 -6.57 0.74 27.44
C ASP A 110 -5.70 1.91 26.98
N TRP A 111 -4.47 1.63 26.55
CA TRP A 111 -3.47 2.67 26.30
C TRP A 111 -2.84 2.60 24.92
N LEU A 112 -2.27 3.74 24.50
CA LEU A 112 -1.35 3.86 23.39
C LEU A 112 -0.12 4.65 23.86
N LEU A 113 1.05 4.05 23.71
CA LEU A 113 2.33 4.67 24.01
C LEU A 113 3.06 4.96 22.70
N PHE A 114 3.72 6.10 22.62
CA PHE A 114 4.68 6.38 21.56
C PHE A 114 6.02 6.84 22.12
N ALA A 115 7.10 6.57 21.38
CA ALA A 115 8.44 7.03 21.71
C ALA A 115 9.22 7.41 20.44
N SER A 116 9.66 8.66 20.38
CA SER A 116 10.48 9.20 19.30
C SER A 116 11.92 8.69 19.42
N PRO A 117 12.53 8.22 18.32
CA PRO A 117 13.87 7.68 18.35
C PRO A 117 14.92 8.77 18.53
N ARG A 118 16.08 8.36 19.03
CA ARG A 118 17.30 9.17 19.08
C ARG A 118 18.15 8.84 17.86
N ASP A 119 18.53 9.86 17.09
CA ASP A 119 19.38 9.67 15.92
C ASP A 119 20.85 9.57 16.33
N VAL A 120 21.50 8.47 15.93
CA VAL A 120 22.91 8.24 16.23
C VAL A 120 23.66 7.97 14.92
N PRO A 121 24.46 8.94 14.43
CA PRO A 121 25.06 8.87 13.10
C PRO A 121 26.15 7.78 12.99
N ASN A 122 26.86 7.49 14.08
CA ASN A 122 27.82 6.39 14.15
C ASN A 122 27.52 5.52 15.37
N PHE A 123 27.11 4.27 15.15
CA PHE A 123 26.80 3.30 16.19
C PHE A 123 27.86 2.18 16.18
N PRO A 124 28.95 2.31 16.96
CA PRO A 124 30.10 1.39 16.91
C PRO A 124 29.90 0.11 17.75
N PHE A 125 28.67 -0.22 18.11
CA PHE A 125 28.37 -1.32 19.04
C PHE A 125 27.78 -2.53 18.32
N TYR A 126 28.14 -3.72 18.80
CA TYR A 126 27.67 -5.00 18.29
C TYR A 126 27.06 -5.83 19.42
N LEU A 127 26.11 -6.69 19.08
CA LEU A 127 25.58 -7.68 20.01
C LEU A 127 26.31 -9.00 19.79
N ASP A 128 26.81 -9.62 20.86
CA ASP A 128 27.51 -10.91 20.79
C ASP A 128 26.62 -12.04 20.22
N GLU A 129 27.23 -13.14 19.78
CA GLU A 129 26.49 -14.27 19.17
C GLU A 129 25.47 -14.91 20.14
N ASP A 130 25.79 -14.90 21.44
CA ASP A 130 24.89 -15.33 22.50
C ASP A 130 23.74 -14.36 22.77
N ARG A 131 23.76 -13.16 22.16
CA ARG A 131 22.76 -12.09 22.26
C ARG A 131 22.54 -11.59 23.69
N LYS A 132 23.59 -11.64 24.52
CA LYS A 132 23.55 -11.29 25.95
C LYS A 132 24.33 -10.02 26.27
N HIS A 133 25.39 -9.72 25.51
CA HIS A 133 26.29 -8.62 25.83
C HIS A 133 26.53 -7.72 24.63
N TRP A 134 26.58 -6.41 24.91
CA TRP A 134 27.03 -5.41 23.96
C TRP A 134 28.56 -5.36 23.95
N LEU A 135 29.12 -5.21 22.75
CA LEU A 135 30.55 -5.15 22.49
C LEU A 135 30.91 -3.83 21.80
N LYS A 136 32.07 -3.26 22.16
CA LYS A 136 32.74 -2.16 21.44
C LYS A 136 34.19 -2.56 21.25
N ASP A 137 34.69 -2.55 20.01
CA ASP A 137 36.07 -2.95 19.68
C ASP A 137 36.48 -4.32 20.26
N GLY A 138 35.53 -5.26 20.31
CA GLY A 138 35.72 -6.61 20.87
C GLY A 138 35.61 -6.72 22.40
N GLN A 139 35.46 -5.61 23.13
CA GLN A 139 35.31 -5.59 24.58
C GLN A 139 33.86 -5.46 25.02
N ARG A 140 33.49 -6.15 26.11
CA ARG A 140 32.15 -6.06 26.72
C ARG A 140 31.95 -4.72 27.39
N ILE A 141 30.83 -4.08 27.09
CA ILE A 141 30.43 -2.80 27.68
C ILE A 141 29.15 -2.95 28.49
N ARG A 142 29.02 -2.11 29.53
CA ARG A 142 27.79 -2.06 30.32
C ARG A 142 26.72 -1.23 29.60
N ILE A 143 25.45 -1.53 29.85
CA ILE A 143 24.33 -0.75 29.27
C ILE A 143 24.41 0.71 29.69
N GLN A 144 24.80 0.99 30.93
CA GLN A 144 24.97 2.35 31.43
C GLN A 144 26.00 3.12 30.58
N GLU A 145 27.14 2.49 30.28
CA GLU A 145 28.19 3.08 29.46
C GLU A 145 27.73 3.31 28.01
N LEU A 146 26.92 2.40 27.45
CA LEU A 146 26.27 2.59 26.15
C LEU A 146 25.32 3.80 26.19
N GLN A 147 24.48 3.92 27.22
CA GLN A 147 23.56 5.04 27.39
C GLN A 147 24.31 6.37 27.60
N ASP A 148 25.40 6.37 28.36
CA ASP A 148 26.23 7.54 28.65
C ASP A 148 26.97 8.01 27.38
N THR A 149 27.52 7.07 26.59
CA THR A 149 28.19 7.38 25.30
C THR A 149 27.22 7.99 24.30
N LEU A 150 25.96 7.56 24.33
CA LEU A 150 24.89 8.12 23.51
C LEU A 150 24.39 9.45 24.08
N GLY A 151 24.49 9.66 25.40
CA GLY A 151 24.15 10.86 26.16
C GLY A 151 24.63 12.18 25.57
N SER A 152 25.85 12.18 25.04
CA SER A 152 26.55 13.39 24.57
C SER A 152 26.18 13.85 23.15
N SER A 153 25.40 13.08 22.38
CA SER A 153 25.07 13.37 20.98
C SER A 153 23.56 13.40 20.70
N TRP A 154 22.75 13.82 21.67
CA TRP A 154 21.28 13.80 21.57
C TRP A 154 20.74 14.86 20.61
N GLN A 155 20.40 14.43 19.40
CA GLN A 155 19.48 15.16 18.53
C GLN A 155 18.16 14.39 18.43
N TRP A 156 17.09 15.00 18.92
CA TRP A 156 15.75 14.41 18.85
C TRP A 156 15.23 14.46 17.42
N SER A 157 14.88 13.29 16.88
CA SER A 157 14.20 13.16 15.59
C SER A 157 12.69 13.23 15.81
N CYS A 158 12.25 14.38 16.32
CA CYS A 158 10.88 14.60 16.77
C CYS A 158 9.80 14.43 15.70
N CYS A 159 10.17 14.50 14.43
CA CYS A 159 9.26 14.40 13.29
C CYS A 159 9.59 13.18 12.41
N ASP A 160 10.33 12.21 12.95
CA ASP A 160 10.73 11.04 12.17
C ASP A 160 9.60 10.02 12.06
N SER A 161 9.49 9.42 10.89
CA SER A 161 8.59 8.30 10.59
C SER A 161 8.96 7.00 11.34
N ARG A 162 10.05 7.00 12.11
CA ARG A 162 10.63 5.84 12.83
C ARG A 162 10.23 5.75 14.31
N MET A 163 9.13 6.39 14.70
CA MET A 163 8.58 6.27 16.06
C MET A 163 8.28 4.82 16.43
N VAL A 164 8.47 4.50 17.71
CA VAL A 164 7.94 3.28 18.30
C VAL A 164 6.52 3.57 18.77
N ILE A 165 5.55 2.82 18.27
CA ILE A 165 4.14 2.90 18.70
C ILE A 165 3.75 1.57 19.31
N ALA A 166 3.29 1.58 20.56
CA ALA A 166 2.85 0.40 21.29
C ALA A 166 1.44 0.58 21.86
N TRP A 167 0.67 -0.49 21.96
CA TRP A 167 -0.63 -0.47 22.63
C TRP A 167 -0.96 -1.85 23.23
N ASN A 168 -1.75 -1.86 24.29
CA ASN A 168 -2.25 -3.10 24.87
C ASN A 168 -3.42 -3.68 24.05
N ASN A 169 -3.57 -5.00 24.10
CA ASN A 169 -4.70 -5.72 23.52
C ASN A 169 -5.94 -5.62 24.43
N GLY A 170 -6.48 -4.41 24.45
CA GLY A 170 -7.67 -4.01 25.18
C GLY A 170 -9.00 -4.25 24.47
N VAL A 171 -10.08 -3.76 25.08
CA VAL A 171 -11.45 -3.82 24.53
C VAL A 171 -11.69 -2.70 23.52
N MET A 172 -11.07 -1.54 23.74
CA MET A 172 -11.27 -0.35 22.93
C MET A 172 -10.49 -0.42 21.60
N PRO A 173 -11.05 0.08 20.49
CA PRO A 173 -10.33 0.12 19.23
C PRO A 173 -9.12 1.07 19.30
N LEU A 174 -8.15 0.87 18.40
CA LEU A 174 -6.91 1.66 18.37
C LEU A 174 -7.14 3.11 17.94
N HIS A 175 -8.11 3.33 17.05
CA HIS A 175 -8.48 4.62 16.48
C HIS A 175 -9.98 4.64 16.24
N HIS A 176 -10.55 5.84 16.08
CA HIS A 176 -11.91 6.01 15.61
C HIS A 176 -11.98 5.87 14.08
N GLY A 177 -13.10 5.38 13.54
CA GLY A 177 -13.32 5.30 12.08
C GLY A 177 -12.42 4.33 11.32
N VAL A 178 -12.20 4.62 10.03
CA VAL A 178 -11.41 3.79 9.11
C VAL A 178 -9.99 4.31 9.03
N LEU A 179 -9.01 3.44 9.24
CA LEU A 179 -7.59 3.77 9.06
C LEU A 179 -7.31 4.01 7.57
N PRO A 180 -6.83 5.19 7.17
CA PRO A 180 -6.53 5.50 5.78
C PRO A 180 -5.45 4.58 5.21
N PRO A 181 -5.38 4.41 3.89
CA PRO A 181 -4.39 3.56 3.24
C PRO A 181 -2.99 4.22 3.22
N PHE A 182 -2.44 4.50 4.40
CA PHE A 182 -1.12 5.07 4.55
C PHE A 182 -0.04 4.08 4.11
N LEU A 183 0.98 4.59 3.45
CA LEU A 183 2.19 3.85 3.12
C LEU A 183 3.10 3.81 4.36
N TYR A 184 3.49 2.61 4.80
CA TYR A 184 4.30 2.50 6.03
C TYR A 184 5.68 3.14 5.86
N GLY A 185 6.16 3.82 6.91
CA GLY A 185 7.48 4.46 6.91
C GLY A 185 7.59 5.67 5.99
N LYS A 186 6.46 6.30 5.62
CA LYS A 186 6.42 7.49 4.75
C LYS A 186 5.59 8.59 5.39
N GLY A 187 6.10 9.81 5.45
CA GLY A 187 5.34 10.97 5.90
C GLY A 187 4.75 10.84 7.32
N VAL A 188 3.50 11.27 7.48
CA VAL A 188 2.92 11.67 8.78
C VAL A 188 1.98 10.64 9.42
N TYR A 189 1.93 9.40 8.93
CA TYR A 189 0.95 8.39 9.39
C TYR A 189 1.01 8.09 10.90
N ASN A 190 2.21 8.10 11.51
CA ASN A 190 2.37 7.93 12.96
C ASN A 190 1.71 9.06 13.75
N HIS A 191 1.98 10.31 13.36
CA HIS A 191 1.39 11.50 13.97
C HIS A 191 -0.12 11.51 13.80
N TRP A 192 -0.62 11.13 12.63
CA TRP A 192 -2.05 10.98 12.38
C TRP A 192 -2.66 9.97 13.35
N LEU A 193 -2.06 8.78 13.50
CA LEU A 193 -2.58 7.75 14.41
C LEU A 193 -2.62 8.23 15.87
N ILE A 194 -1.55 8.89 16.33
CA ILE A 194 -1.46 9.44 17.69
C ILE A 194 -2.54 10.51 17.90
N ASN A 195 -2.69 11.43 16.96
CA ASN A 195 -3.68 12.50 17.06
C ASN A 195 -5.12 11.95 17.05
N GLU A 196 -5.42 10.94 16.23
CA GLU A 196 -6.74 10.30 16.23
C GLU A 196 -7.01 9.53 17.52
N ALA A 197 -6.02 8.82 18.05
CA ALA A 197 -6.14 8.13 19.34
C ALA A 197 -6.42 9.14 20.47
N LEU A 198 -5.67 10.24 20.52
CA LEU A 198 -5.87 11.34 21.46
C LEU A 198 -7.26 11.98 21.33
N SER A 199 -7.64 12.38 20.13
CA SER A 199 -8.90 13.08 19.84
C SER A 199 -10.13 12.22 20.14
N SER A 200 -10.02 10.91 19.92
CA SER A 200 -11.12 9.98 20.15
C SER A 200 -11.39 9.72 21.64
N GLY A 201 -10.40 9.91 22.51
CA GLY A 201 -10.48 9.57 23.94
C GLY A 201 -10.70 8.07 24.22
N LEU A 202 -10.57 7.19 23.21
CA LEU A 202 -10.81 5.76 23.34
C LEU A 202 -9.71 5.04 24.13
N ARG A 203 -8.50 5.61 24.12
CA ARG A 203 -7.31 5.06 24.77
C ARG A 203 -6.56 6.16 25.51
N PHE A 204 -5.97 5.81 26.63
CA PHE A 204 -5.05 6.66 27.35
C PHE A 204 -3.73 6.76 26.58
N VAL A 205 -3.44 7.94 26.02
CA VAL A 205 -2.25 8.16 25.18
C VAL A 205 -1.16 8.90 25.96
N PHE A 206 0.07 8.39 25.89
CA PHE A 206 1.21 9.03 26.57
C PHE A 206 2.55 8.84 25.82
N ASP A 207 3.43 9.82 26.01
CA ASP A 207 4.76 9.90 25.41
C ASP A 207 5.80 9.26 26.35
N ALA A 208 6.53 8.26 25.86
CA ALA A 208 7.59 7.56 26.59
C ALA A 208 9.00 7.83 26.03
N SER A 209 9.14 8.82 25.15
CA SER A 209 10.41 9.18 24.49
C SER A 209 11.56 9.40 25.49
N TRP A 210 11.29 10.00 26.64
CA TRP A 210 12.29 10.27 27.68
C TRP A 210 12.68 9.05 28.52
N THR A 211 11.85 8.01 28.50
CA THR A 211 12.02 6.80 29.31
C THR A 211 12.53 5.61 28.50
N ILE A 212 12.20 5.55 27.21
CA ILE A 212 12.59 4.47 26.30
C ILE A 212 13.79 4.93 25.48
N SER A 213 14.88 4.17 25.55
CA SER A 213 16.06 4.36 24.72
C SER A 213 15.93 3.54 23.43
N ASN A 214 15.24 4.12 22.43
CA ASN A 214 15.19 3.62 21.07
C ASN A 214 16.12 4.43 20.16
N ILE A 215 16.95 3.75 19.38
CA ILE A 215 18.04 4.38 18.63
C ILE A 215 17.84 4.11 17.14
N ALA A 216 17.67 5.16 16.34
CA ALA A 216 17.63 5.05 14.90
C ALA A 216 19.05 4.99 14.34
N LEU A 217 19.36 3.93 13.58
CA LEU A 217 20.65 3.81 12.90
C LEU A 217 20.71 4.77 11.71
N GLY A 218 21.70 5.66 11.70
CA GLY A 218 21.94 6.61 10.61
C GLY A 218 22.32 5.94 9.30
N ASP A 219 22.05 6.60 8.16
CA ASP A 219 22.40 6.10 6.84
C ASP A 219 23.68 6.75 6.31
N SER A 220 24.77 5.98 6.17
CA SER A 220 26.08 6.45 5.69
C SER A 220 26.07 6.93 4.24
N ARG A 221 25.01 6.68 3.45
CA ARG A 221 24.78 7.32 2.14
C ARG A 221 24.43 8.80 2.22
N ARG A 222 24.14 9.34 3.41
CA ARG A 222 23.83 10.78 3.60
C ARG A 222 25.08 11.66 3.71
N GLN A 223 26.26 11.08 3.95
CA GLN A 223 27.48 11.86 4.22
C GLN A 223 28.25 12.33 2.98
N SER A 224 28.07 11.73 1.81
CA SER A 224 28.82 12.09 0.60
C SER A 224 28.32 13.34 -0.14
N ASN A 225 27.20 13.94 0.29
CA ASN A 225 26.64 15.16 -0.33
C ASN A 225 26.76 16.42 0.54
N HIS A 226 27.55 16.39 1.62
CA HIS A 226 27.69 17.50 2.59
C HIS A 226 28.47 18.74 2.12
N LEU A 227 28.73 18.91 0.82
CA LEU A 227 29.38 20.11 0.28
C LEU A 227 28.42 21.18 -0.24
N VAL A 228 27.10 21.05 0.00
CA VAL A 228 26.15 22.15 -0.25
C VAL A 228 25.57 22.62 1.08
N LYS A 229 25.91 23.86 1.44
CA LYS A 229 25.41 24.58 2.62
C LYS A 229 23.87 24.58 2.65
N SER A 230 23.35 24.30 3.85
CA SER A 230 21.95 24.46 4.30
C SER A 230 20.84 23.80 3.49
N SER A 231 20.46 22.58 3.88
CA SER A 231 19.06 22.10 3.82
C SER A 231 18.92 20.84 4.66
N ASN A 232 17.87 20.80 5.48
CA ASN A 232 17.60 19.71 6.41
C ASN A 232 17.22 18.46 5.63
N VAL A 233 17.64 17.28 6.10
CA VAL A 233 17.40 15.96 5.48
C VAL A 233 15.90 15.62 5.32
N SER A 234 15.00 16.38 5.97
CA SER A 234 13.56 16.38 5.66
C SER A 234 13.26 16.71 4.18
N ASP A 235 14.17 17.36 3.47
CA ASP A 235 13.93 17.93 2.15
C ASP A 235 14.17 16.94 0.99
N ILE A 236 14.70 15.74 1.26
CA ILE A 236 14.87 14.67 0.24
C ILE A 236 13.66 13.72 0.20
N GLU A 237 13.00 13.43 1.34
CA GLU A 237 11.74 12.68 1.35
C GLU A 237 10.54 13.55 0.97
N LYS A 238 10.58 14.86 1.30
CA LYS A 238 9.68 15.89 0.77
C LYS A 238 9.90 15.98 -0.75
N GLY A 239 9.00 15.37 -1.51
CA GLY A 239 9.08 15.29 -2.97
C GLY A 239 8.94 13.87 -3.52
N SER A 240 8.94 12.85 -2.65
CA SER A 240 8.48 11.51 -3.03
C SER A 240 6.95 11.47 -3.08
N TRP A 241 6.39 10.81 -4.10
CA TRP A 241 4.95 10.67 -4.24
C TRP A 241 4.34 9.92 -3.04
N GLU A 242 5.09 9.02 -2.39
CA GLU A 242 4.62 8.32 -1.19
C GLU A 242 4.43 9.26 0.00
N TYR A 243 5.37 10.18 0.22
CA TYR A 243 5.26 11.18 1.28
C TYR A 243 4.08 12.13 1.02
N ASP A 244 3.97 12.61 -0.21
CA ASP A 244 2.89 13.52 -0.62
C ASP A 244 1.52 12.83 -0.50
N CYS A 245 1.44 11.55 -0.88
CA CYS A 245 0.24 10.73 -0.75
C CYS A 245 -0.19 10.59 0.71
N ASN A 246 0.73 10.24 1.62
CA ASN A 246 0.40 10.14 3.04
C ASN A 246 0.02 11.50 3.66
N SER A 247 0.67 12.58 3.23
CA SER A 247 0.32 13.93 3.68
C SER A 247 -1.10 14.33 3.22
N HIS A 248 -1.45 14.00 1.98
CA HIS A 248 -2.79 14.22 1.45
C HIS A 248 -3.84 13.37 2.19
N LEU A 249 -3.58 12.07 2.39
CA LEU A 249 -4.47 11.21 3.17
C LEU A 249 -4.66 11.72 4.61
N ALA A 250 -3.59 12.19 5.26
CA ALA A 250 -3.71 12.73 6.61
C ALA A 250 -4.56 14.01 6.68
N ALA A 251 -4.58 14.81 5.62
CA ALA A 251 -5.38 16.02 5.54
C ALA A 251 -6.85 15.78 5.16
N VAL A 252 -7.15 14.69 4.47
CA VAL A 252 -8.53 14.37 4.03
C VAL A 252 -9.24 13.44 5.02
N TYR A 253 -8.51 12.71 5.86
CA TYR A 253 -9.06 11.72 6.80
C TYR A 253 -8.80 12.10 8.25
N GLY A 254 -9.71 11.70 9.14
CA GLY A 254 -9.57 11.85 10.60
C GLY A 254 -10.11 13.16 11.16
N LEU A 255 -10.36 13.16 12.47
CA LEU A 255 -10.77 14.32 13.27
C LEU A 255 -9.68 15.41 13.29
N SER A 256 -8.42 15.01 13.12
CA SER A 256 -7.22 15.86 13.15
C SER A 256 -7.04 16.73 11.90
N SER A 257 -7.74 16.42 10.80
CA SER A 257 -7.76 17.27 9.59
C SER A 257 -8.30 18.68 9.85
N LEU A 258 -8.98 18.87 10.99
CA LEU A 258 -9.60 20.13 11.40
C LEU A 258 -8.70 20.99 12.32
N HIS A 259 -7.72 20.40 13.02
CA HIS A 259 -6.94 21.09 14.06
C HIS A 259 -5.49 20.59 14.18
N GLY A 260 -4.54 21.53 14.18
CA GLY A 260 -3.15 21.26 14.57
C GLY A 260 -3.05 20.92 16.07
N PHE A 261 -2.45 19.78 16.41
CA PHE A 261 -2.36 19.32 17.79
C PHE A 261 -1.04 19.71 18.46
N ASN A 262 -1.16 20.20 19.69
CA ASN A 262 -0.04 20.56 20.54
C ASN A 262 0.32 19.38 21.47
N TYR A 263 1.44 18.70 21.17
CA TYR A 263 1.97 17.59 21.96
C TYR A 263 2.37 17.97 23.40
N SER A 264 2.43 19.26 23.75
CA SER A 264 2.79 19.69 25.11
C SER A 264 1.76 19.32 26.19
N ALA A 265 0.51 19.06 25.80
CA ALA A 265 -0.54 18.61 26.71
C ALA A 265 -0.59 17.08 26.90
N VAL A 266 0.23 16.32 26.17
CA VAL A 266 0.26 14.85 26.26
C VAL A 266 1.00 14.42 27.53
N MET A 267 0.44 13.47 28.26
CA MET A 267 1.08 12.88 29.44
C MET A 267 2.41 12.24 29.04
N LYS A 268 3.45 12.42 29.86
CA LYS A 268 4.79 11.90 29.62
C LYS A 268 5.17 10.89 30.70
N LEU A 269 5.67 9.74 30.28
CA LEU A 269 6.25 8.73 31.16
C LEU A 269 7.68 9.12 31.48
N VAL A 270 7.98 9.22 32.79
CA VAL A 270 9.32 9.50 33.31
C VAL A 270 9.72 8.48 34.36
N LYS A 271 11.02 8.22 34.47
CA LYS A 271 11.61 7.42 35.55
C LYS A 271 12.39 8.31 36.51
N CYS A 272 11.91 8.44 37.74
CA CYS A 272 12.53 9.23 38.81
C CYS A 272 12.67 8.39 40.08
N ASP A 273 13.86 8.40 40.68
CA ASP A 273 14.14 7.66 41.93
C ASP A 273 13.76 6.17 41.86
N GLY A 274 13.98 5.55 40.69
CA GLY A 274 13.60 4.16 40.41
C GLY A 274 12.11 3.93 40.16
N GLN A 275 11.25 4.94 40.29
CA GLN A 275 9.80 4.87 40.09
C GLN A 275 9.39 5.46 38.74
N TYR A 276 8.38 4.85 38.13
CA TYR A 276 7.75 5.34 36.90
C TYR A 276 6.56 6.25 37.24
N LEU A 277 6.51 7.42 36.61
CA LEU A 277 5.50 8.45 36.84
C LEU A 277 4.97 8.96 35.50
N LEU A 278 3.66 9.26 35.46
CA LEU A 278 3.01 9.96 34.35
C LEU A 278 2.79 11.42 34.75
N ILE A 279 3.38 12.34 33.99
CA ILE A 279 3.34 13.78 34.30
C ILE A 279 2.92 14.61 33.09
N ASN A 280 2.21 15.71 33.33
CA ASN A 280 1.86 16.71 32.33
C ASN A 280 2.74 17.96 32.53
N ALA A 281 3.05 18.69 31.46
CA ALA A 281 3.77 19.97 31.52
C ALA A 281 2.87 21.17 31.82
N THR A 282 1.55 21.05 31.58
CA THR A 282 0.58 22.15 31.71
C THR A 282 -0.19 22.15 33.03
N GLU A 283 -0.13 21.04 33.77
CA GLU A 283 -0.81 20.84 35.04
C GLU A 283 0.20 20.33 36.06
N ASP A 284 0.34 21.01 37.21
CA ASP A 284 1.13 20.57 38.38
C ASP A 284 0.63 19.23 38.99
N PHE A 285 -0.25 18.50 38.29
CA PHE A 285 -0.86 17.26 38.70
C PHE A 285 -0.02 16.05 38.27
N LEU A 286 0.70 15.48 39.24
CA LEU A 286 1.38 14.20 39.14
C LEU A 286 0.39 13.04 39.42
N HIS A 287 -0.05 12.33 38.38
CA HIS A 287 -0.85 11.13 38.53
C HIS A 287 0.02 9.92 38.87
N THR A 288 0.12 9.60 40.17
CA THR A 288 0.48 8.24 40.61
C THR A 288 -0.76 7.37 40.48
N TYR A 289 -0.88 6.61 39.38
CA TYR A 289 -1.89 5.56 39.25
C TYR A 289 -1.58 4.46 40.29
N ALA A 290 -2.14 4.61 41.48
CA ALA A 290 -2.10 3.60 42.52
C ALA A 290 -3.24 2.61 42.24
N TYR A 291 -2.83 1.37 41.95
CA TYR A 291 -3.64 0.16 41.93
C TYR A 291 -4.85 0.23 42.87
N LYS A 292 -6.08 0.34 42.31
CA LYS A 292 -7.34 -0.20 42.86
C LYS A 292 -8.55 0.28 42.05
N LYS A 293 -9.17 -0.68 41.34
CA LYS A 293 -10.60 -0.79 41.00
C LYS A 293 -11.47 0.19 41.81
N LYS A 294 -11.84 1.33 41.22
CA LYS A 294 -13.07 2.06 41.52
C LYS A 294 -13.16 3.36 40.69
N SER A 295 -14.15 3.35 39.79
CA SER A 295 -14.93 4.47 39.27
C SER A 295 -14.18 5.79 39.02
N LEU A 296 -13.99 6.07 37.74
CA LEU A 296 -14.01 7.42 37.19
C LEU A 296 -15.19 8.19 37.83
N TRP A 297 -14.95 9.44 38.17
CA TRP A 297 -15.82 10.39 38.89
C TRP A 297 -15.61 10.44 40.41
N LYS A 298 -14.89 11.52 40.80
CA LYS A 298 -14.59 12.01 42.15
C LYS A 298 -13.82 11.05 43.05
N ARG A 299 -12.48 11.18 43.06
CA ARG A 299 -11.63 10.65 44.14
C ARG A 299 -10.49 11.57 44.51
N HIS A 300 -10.52 12.02 45.76
CA HIS A 300 -9.38 12.56 46.48
C HIS A 300 -8.20 11.59 46.43
N ILE A 301 -7.03 12.12 46.04
CA ILE A 301 -5.75 11.43 46.05
C ILE A 301 -5.24 11.40 47.50
N PRO A 302 -4.86 10.24 48.07
CA PRO A 302 -4.13 10.20 49.32
C PRO A 302 -2.74 10.81 49.10
N ASN A 303 -2.35 11.79 49.93
CA ASN A 303 -0.98 12.31 50.02
C ASN A 303 0.00 11.18 50.39
N CYS A 304 0.42 10.38 49.41
CA CYS A 304 1.48 9.40 49.60
C CYS A 304 2.82 10.13 49.56
N TRP A 305 3.59 10.01 50.64
CA TRP A 305 4.93 10.57 50.83
C TRP A 305 5.79 10.49 49.56
N ARG A 306 6.07 11.63 48.93
CA ARG A 306 7.11 11.73 47.91
C ARG A 306 8.39 12.24 48.57
N SER A 307 9.48 11.50 48.40
CA SER A 307 10.80 11.94 48.83
C SER A 307 11.15 13.28 48.16
N LYS A 308 11.86 14.17 48.86
CA LYS A 308 12.40 15.42 48.28
C LYS A 308 13.19 15.14 46.99
N THR A 309 13.84 13.98 46.91
CA THR A 309 14.62 13.50 45.75
C THR A 309 13.74 13.23 44.53
N THR A 310 12.58 12.59 44.69
CA THR A 310 11.64 12.35 43.58
C THR A 310 11.10 13.67 43.03
N LEU A 311 10.72 14.60 43.90
CA LEU A 311 10.22 15.92 43.47
C LEU A 311 11.30 16.72 42.75
N ALA A 312 12.54 16.72 43.25
CA ALA A 312 13.67 17.37 42.60
C ALA A 312 13.98 16.76 41.22
N CYS A 313 13.84 15.44 41.06
CA CYS A 313 13.98 14.78 39.77
C CYS A 313 12.91 15.24 38.78
N VAL A 314 11.64 15.23 39.19
CA VAL A 314 10.51 15.67 38.33
C VAL A 314 10.69 17.12 37.89
N VAL A 315 11.01 18.03 38.83
CA VAL A 315 11.24 19.45 38.53
C VAL A 315 12.40 19.63 37.56
N ARG A 316 13.51 18.90 37.75
CA ARG A 316 14.64 18.92 36.82
C ARG A 316 14.22 18.47 35.42
N THR A 317 13.46 17.38 35.32
CA THR A 317 12.98 16.84 34.05
C THR A 317 12.05 17.82 33.32
N ILE A 318 11.10 18.44 34.02
CA ILE A 318 10.22 19.48 33.45
C ILE A 318 11.04 20.69 32.96
N LYS A 319 12.05 21.11 33.72
CA LYS A 319 12.94 22.20 33.32
C LYS A 319 13.68 21.87 32.02
N THR A 320 14.27 20.67 31.93
CA THR A 320 14.93 20.20 30.69
C THR A 320 13.95 20.15 29.52
N TRP A 321 12.68 19.80 29.75
CA TRP A 321 11.66 19.80 28.71
C TRP A 321 11.33 21.19 28.18
N ASN A 322 11.22 22.19 29.06
CA ASN A 322 10.93 23.56 28.64
C ASN A 322 12.12 24.20 27.91
N GLU A 323 13.34 23.78 28.22
CA GLU A 323 14.58 24.19 27.53
C GLU A 323 14.74 23.47 26.18
N THR A 324 14.19 22.26 26.04
CA THR A 324 14.20 21.51 24.79
C THR A 324 13.04 21.98 23.93
N SER A 325 13.33 22.71 22.84
CA SER A 325 12.31 23.24 21.92
C SER A 325 11.33 22.15 21.51
N GLY A 326 10.10 22.23 22.02
CA GLY A 326 9.03 21.30 21.71
C GLY A 326 8.74 21.30 20.21
N CYS A 327 8.44 20.13 19.70
CA CYS A 327 8.27 19.91 18.28
C CYS A 327 6.88 20.39 17.88
N SER A 328 6.79 21.66 17.51
CA SER A 328 5.65 22.20 16.79
C SER A 328 5.78 21.72 15.35
N LEU A 329 4.89 20.81 14.93
CA LEU A 329 4.51 20.73 13.53
C LEU A 329 4.03 22.14 13.18
N LYS A 330 4.92 22.96 12.60
CA LYS A 330 4.50 24.22 12.00
C LYS A 330 3.37 23.86 11.06
N ASP A 331 2.26 24.58 11.15
CA ASP A 331 1.18 24.60 10.17
C ASP A 331 1.79 24.92 8.81
N GLY A 332 2.37 23.90 8.18
CA GLY A 332 2.56 23.89 6.76
C GLY A 332 1.15 23.83 6.24
N SER A 333 0.62 24.98 5.83
CA SER A 333 -0.56 25.09 4.99
C SER A 333 -0.58 23.87 4.08
N VAL A 334 -1.46 22.91 4.40
CA VAL A 334 -1.62 21.72 3.58
C VAL A 334 -2.42 22.19 2.37
N HIS A 335 -1.77 22.95 1.51
CA HIS A 335 -2.23 23.10 0.15
C HIS A 335 -2.36 21.69 -0.37
N THR A 336 -3.58 21.31 -0.72
CA THR A 336 -3.94 20.09 -1.44
C THR A 336 -3.22 20.11 -2.79
N LYS A 337 -1.91 19.87 -2.77
CA LYS A 337 -1.11 19.67 -3.96
C LYS A 337 -1.70 18.47 -4.68
N THR A 338 -1.91 18.63 -5.97
CA THR A 338 -2.22 17.53 -6.87
C THR A 338 -1.15 16.45 -6.69
N LEU A 339 -1.57 15.24 -6.30
CA LEU A 339 -0.65 14.11 -6.23
C LEU A 339 -0.16 13.80 -7.64
N LYS A 340 1.15 13.61 -7.79
CA LYS A 340 1.76 13.27 -9.07
C LYS A 340 2.75 12.14 -8.88
N LEU A 341 2.55 11.05 -9.62
CA LEU A 341 3.57 10.04 -9.80
C LEU A 341 4.66 10.62 -10.71
N SER A 342 5.90 10.63 -10.24
CA SER A 342 7.07 11.14 -10.96
C SER A 342 7.61 10.15 -12.01
N PHE A 343 6.74 9.33 -12.61
CA PHE A 343 7.11 8.32 -13.60
C PHE A 343 6.52 8.67 -14.97
N SER A 344 7.34 8.55 -16.02
CA SER A 344 6.83 8.56 -17.39
C SER A 344 6.19 7.20 -17.72
N LEU A 345 5.48 7.13 -18.86
CA LEU A 345 4.94 5.85 -19.34
C LEU A 345 6.06 4.82 -19.56
N GLU A 346 7.18 5.23 -20.15
CA GLU A 346 8.35 4.39 -20.41
C GLU A 346 8.96 3.86 -19.12
N SER A 347 9.08 4.71 -18.08
CA SER A 347 9.56 4.28 -16.76
C SER A 347 8.60 3.30 -16.11
N LEU A 348 7.28 3.55 -16.16
CA LEU A 348 6.28 2.63 -15.62
C LEU A 348 6.32 1.29 -16.33
N LEU A 349 6.44 1.27 -17.66
CA LEU A 349 6.56 0.03 -18.44
C LEU A 349 7.83 -0.74 -18.07
N ALA A 350 8.96 -0.06 -17.90
CA ALA A 350 10.21 -0.70 -17.49
C ALA A 350 10.15 -1.31 -16.08
N ILE A 351 9.38 -0.70 -15.18
CA ILE A 351 9.19 -1.18 -13.80
C ILE A 351 8.16 -2.32 -13.74
N THR A 352 7.09 -2.25 -14.53
CA THR A 352 5.92 -3.13 -14.39
C THR A 352 5.93 -4.32 -15.33
N ALA A 353 6.54 -4.25 -16.51
CA ALA A 353 6.46 -5.33 -17.47
C ALA A 353 7.11 -6.63 -16.94
N ASP A 354 6.60 -7.78 -17.40
CA ASP A 354 7.22 -9.07 -17.09
C ASP A 354 8.53 -9.28 -17.87
N GLU A 355 9.18 -10.43 -17.62
CA GLU A 355 10.44 -10.82 -18.29
C GLU A 355 10.34 -10.84 -19.82
N ASN A 356 9.13 -11.02 -20.37
CA ASN A 356 8.85 -11.03 -21.81
C ASN A 356 8.38 -9.66 -22.33
N LYS A 357 8.60 -8.58 -21.56
CA LYS A 357 8.10 -7.23 -21.84
C LYS A 357 6.59 -7.15 -22.03
N THR A 358 5.83 -7.98 -21.32
CA THR A 358 4.36 -7.99 -21.38
C THR A 358 3.77 -7.19 -20.23
N VAL A 359 2.80 -6.33 -20.55
CA VAL A 359 2.01 -5.56 -19.58
C VAL A 359 0.52 -5.83 -19.76
N VAL A 360 -0.21 -5.96 -18.65
CA VAL A 360 -1.68 -5.98 -18.62
C VAL A 360 -2.18 -4.55 -18.49
N LEU A 361 -2.75 -3.99 -19.55
CA LEU A 361 -3.27 -2.64 -19.56
C LEU A 361 -4.76 -2.64 -19.22
N THR A 362 -5.15 -1.76 -18.30
CA THR A 362 -6.56 -1.44 -18.09
C THR A 362 -6.79 0.07 -18.21
N VAL A 363 -7.98 0.46 -18.63
CA VAL A 363 -8.39 1.86 -18.78
C VAL A 363 -9.63 2.09 -17.93
N ALA A 364 -9.55 3.04 -17.00
CA ALA A 364 -10.60 3.25 -16.00
C ALA A 364 -10.93 4.73 -15.84
N GLY A 365 -12.21 5.00 -15.56
CA GLY A 365 -12.70 6.30 -15.07
C GLY A 365 -13.23 6.16 -13.65
N TYR A 366 -13.46 7.29 -12.96
CA TYR A 366 -13.59 7.28 -11.49
C TYR A 366 -14.86 6.55 -11.04
N SER A 367 -15.87 6.53 -11.90
CA SER A 367 -17.10 5.77 -11.69
C SER A 367 -16.87 4.25 -11.53
N TYR A 368 -15.78 3.70 -12.08
CA TYR A 368 -15.40 2.30 -11.92
C TYR A 368 -14.32 2.06 -10.87
N LYS A 369 -13.96 3.06 -10.04
CA LYS A 369 -12.84 2.97 -9.07
C LYS A 369 -12.90 1.74 -8.15
N ASP A 370 -14.09 1.37 -7.67
CA ASP A 370 -14.23 0.22 -6.75
C ASP A 370 -14.09 -1.10 -7.50
N MET A 371 -14.58 -1.16 -8.75
CA MET A 371 -14.40 -2.32 -9.63
C MET A 371 -12.94 -2.45 -10.09
N LEU A 372 -12.26 -1.34 -10.36
CA LEU A 372 -10.82 -1.30 -10.59
C LEU A 372 -10.07 -1.92 -9.41
N MET A 373 -10.41 -1.56 -8.17
CA MET A 373 -9.77 -2.16 -7.00
C MET A 373 -10.09 -3.65 -6.84
N SER A 374 -11.33 -4.07 -7.07
CA SER A 374 -11.65 -5.51 -7.10
C SER A 374 -10.84 -6.25 -8.17
N TRP A 375 -10.65 -5.66 -9.35
CA TRP A 375 -9.83 -6.22 -10.42
C TRP A 375 -8.35 -6.30 -10.02
N VAL A 376 -7.79 -5.24 -9.45
CA VAL A 376 -6.41 -5.21 -8.94
C VAL A 376 -6.20 -6.28 -7.87
N CYS A 377 -7.09 -6.38 -6.90
CA CYS A 377 -7.00 -7.39 -5.84
C CYS A 377 -7.03 -8.81 -6.41
N ARG A 378 -7.91 -9.06 -7.39
CA ARG A 378 -7.97 -10.34 -8.09
C ARG A 378 -6.65 -10.68 -8.80
N LEU A 379 -6.04 -9.71 -9.49
CA LEU A 379 -4.75 -9.90 -10.15
C LEU A 379 -3.63 -10.18 -9.13
N ARG A 380 -3.59 -9.46 -8.01
CA ARG A 380 -2.65 -9.71 -6.91
C ARG A 380 -2.80 -11.12 -6.33
N HIS A 381 -4.02 -11.60 -6.10
CA HIS A 381 -4.26 -12.99 -5.66
C HIS A 381 -3.80 -14.04 -6.67
N LEU A 382 -3.82 -13.69 -7.97
CA LEU A 382 -3.28 -14.53 -9.04
C LEU A 382 -1.77 -14.38 -9.23
N ARG A 383 -1.10 -13.56 -8.39
CA ARG A 383 0.33 -13.19 -8.49
C ARG A 383 0.70 -12.53 -9.82
N ILE A 384 -0.23 -11.75 -10.37
CA ILE A 384 -0.04 -10.95 -11.58
C ILE A 384 0.25 -9.52 -11.14
N THR A 385 1.51 -9.12 -11.22
CA THR A 385 1.98 -7.78 -10.82
C THR A 385 2.27 -6.88 -12.01
N ASN A 386 2.33 -7.43 -13.22
CA ASN A 386 2.66 -6.71 -14.45
C ASN A 386 1.48 -5.99 -15.08
N PHE A 387 0.69 -5.28 -14.28
CA PHE A 387 -0.43 -4.47 -14.76
C PHE A 387 -0.13 -2.97 -14.72
N LEU A 388 -0.82 -2.22 -15.57
CA LEU A 388 -0.71 -0.77 -15.69
C LEU A 388 -2.12 -0.17 -15.86
N VAL A 389 -2.39 0.92 -15.15
CA VAL A 389 -3.67 1.64 -15.20
C VAL A 389 -3.51 2.91 -16.03
N SER A 390 -4.38 3.09 -17.02
CA SER A 390 -4.58 4.40 -17.66
C SER A 390 -5.84 5.05 -17.09
N SER A 391 -5.67 6.22 -16.49
CA SER A 391 -6.79 7.02 -15.99
C SER A 391 -7.39 7.87 -17.10
N LEU A 392 -8.72 7.83 -17.20
CA LEU A 392 -9.49 8.66 -18.13
C LEU A 392 -9.77 10.08 -17.60
N ASP A 393 -9.68 10.25 -16.29
CA ASP A 393 -9.99 11.49 -15.59
C ASP A 393 -9.03 11.73 -14.41
N TYR A 394 -9.01 12.96 -13.93
CA TYR A 394 -8.11 13.41 -12.86
C TYR A 394 -8.40 12.67 -11.55
N GLU A 395 -9.66 12.43 -11.24
CA GLU A 395 -10.12 11.77 -10.02
C GLU A 395 -9.65 10.32 -9.96
N THR A 396 -9.68 9.59 -11.09
CA THR A 396 -9.14 8.23 -11.20
C THR A 396 -7.65 8.21 -11.00
N TYR A 397 -6.94 9.20 -11.53
CA TYR A 397 -5.50 9.32 -11.34
C TYR A 397 -5.17 9.53 -9.87
N GLN A 398 -5.77 10.54 -9.22
CA GLN A 398 -5.56 10.80 -7.79
C GLN A 398 -5.92 9.57 -6.94
N PHE A 399 -7.05 8.93 -7.22
CA PHE A 399 -7.47 7.71 -6.54
C PHE A 399 -6.43 6.59 -6.70
N SER A 400 -5.98 6.34 -7.93
CA SER A 400 -5.03 5.26 -8.24
C SER A 400 -3.67 5.51 -7.58
N VAL A 401 -3.21 6.76 -7.52
CA VAL A 401 -2.01 7.15 -6.75
C VAL A 401 -2.22 6.83 -5.27
N MET A 402 -3.35 7.22 -4.67
CA MET A 402 -3.67 6.92 -3.27
C MET A 402 -3.79 5.42 -2.97
N GLN A 403 -4.15 4.61 -3.96
CA GLN A 403 -4.19 3.15 -3.85
C GLN A 403 -2.85 2.49 -4.22
N GLY A 404 -1.80 3.28 -4.47
CA GLY A 404 -0.46 2.79 -4.79
C GLY A 404 -0.40 1.95 -6.07
N LEU A 405 -1.21 2.31 -7.07
CA LEU A 405 -1.26 1.63 -8.37
C LEU A 405 -0.28 2.26 -9.36
N PRO A 406 0.26 1.49 -10.32
CA PRO A 406 1.04 2.04 -11.42
C PRO A 406 0.07 2.71 -12.41
N VAL A 407 -0.05 4.04 -12.34
CA VAL A 407 -1.03 4.80 -13.11
C VAL A 407 -0.38 5.92 -13.91
N PHE A 408 -0.91 6.18 -15.11
CA PHE A 408 -0.57 7.33 -15.93
C PHE A 408 -1.82 7.96 -16.55
N ASN A 409 -1.75 9.27 -16.78
CA ASN A 409 -2.76 9.99 -17.55
C ASN A 409 -2.43 9.92 -19.04
N ASP A 410 -3.45 9.70 -19.87
CA ASP A 410 -3.32 9.97 -21.31
C ASP A 410 -3.59 11.47 -21.56
N PRO A 411 -2.60 12.26 -22.00
CA PRO A 411 -2.83 13.67 -22.36
C PRO A 411 -3.84 13.85 -23.48
N SER A 412 -4.11 12.78 -24.26
CA SER A 412 -5.04 12.75 -25.38
C SER A 412 -6.44 12.23 -25.01
N ALA A 413 -6.71 12.01 -23.72
CA ALA A 413 -8.03 11.66 -23.22
C ALA A 413 -8.93 12.92 -23.14
N PRO A 414 -10.24 12.81 -23.45
CA PRO A 414 -11.14 13.96 -23.39
C PRO A 414 -11.35 14.43 -21.94
N SER A 415 -11.11 15.70 -21.65
CA SER A 415 -11.17 16.27 -20.29
C SER A 415 -12.57 16.68 -19.80
N ASN A 416 -13.62 16.56 -20.62
CA ASN A 416 -14.99 17.00 -20.32
C ASN A 416 -16.02 15.92 -20.67
N ILE A 417 -16.05 14.84 -19.90
CA ILE A 417 -17.02 13.77 -20.06
C ILE A 417 -17.96 13.73 -18.85
N SER A 418 -19.25 14.01 -19.07
CA SER A 418 -20.30 13.69 -18.09
C SER A 418 -20.47 12.16 -18.04
N PHE A 419 -20.02 11.55 -16.95
CA PHE A 419 -19.92 10.09 -16.83
C PHE A 419 -21.27 9.38 -16.65
N ASN A 420 -22.31 10.07 -16.16
CA ASN A 420 -23.65 9.49 -16.07
C ASN A 420 -24.29 9.29 -17.45
N ASP A 421 -23.81 10.01 -18.47
CA ASP A 421 -24.32 9.95 -19.85
C ASP A 421 -23.41 9.11 -20.78
N CYS A 422 -22.33 8.52 -20.24
CA CYS A 422 -21.36 7.74 -21.00
C CYS A 422 -21.70 6.24 -20.98
N HIS A 423 -22.57 5.81 -21.89
CA HIS A 423 -23.04 4.42 -22.00
C HIS A 423 -22.86 3.88 -23.42
N PHE A 424 -22.99 2.56 -23.60
CA PHE A 424 -22.87 1.93 -24.91
C PHE A 424 -23.77 2.63 -25.94
N GLY A 425 -23.16 3.06 -27.05
CA GLY A 425 -23.83 3.79 -28.12
C GLY A 425 -23.75 5.32 -28.05
N THR A 426 -23.28 5.93 -26.94
CA THR A 426 -23.16 7.40 -26.85
C THR A 426 -21.85 7.93 -27.45
N GLU A 427 -21.82 9.20 -27.87
CA GLU A 427 -20.60 9.85 -28.39
C GLU A 427 -19.44 9.81 -27.39
N CYS A 428 -19.75 9.94 -26.11
CA CYS A 428 -18.76 9.78 -25.05
C CYS A 428 -18.10 8.40 -25.08
N PHE A 429 -18.90 7.33 -25.16
CA PHE A 429 -18.40 5.96 -25.23
C PHE A 429 -17.55 5.74 -26.49
N GLN A 430 -17.92 6.36 -27.61
CA GLN A 430 -17.09 6.37 -28.83
C GLN A 430 -15.74 7.05 -28.59
N ARG A 431 -15.69 8.20 -27.91
CA ARG A 431 -14.43 8.91 -27.60
C ARG A 431 -13.54 8.12 -26.63
N VAL A 432 -14.12 7.51 -25.59
CA VAL A 432 -13.39 6.70 -24.59
C VAL A 432 -12.84 5.42 -25.20
N THR A 433 -13.63 4.70 -26.01
CA THR A 433 -13.15 3.47 -26.64
C THR A 433 -11.98 3.75 -27.59
N LYS A 434 -12.02 4.83 -28.36
CA LYS A 434 -10.89 5.27 -29.22
C LYS A 434 -9.59 5.57 -28.44
N VAL A 435 -9.63 5.76 -27.12
CA VAL A 435 -8.41 5.89 -26.28
C VAL A 435 -7.67 4.55 -26.16
N LYS A 436 -8.37 3.43 -26.01
CA LYS A 436 -7.78 2.11 -25.71
C LYS A 436 -6.81 1.66 -26.82
N SER A 437 -7.28 1.61 -28.07
CA SER A 437 -6.45 1.26 -29.24
C SER A 437 -5.27 2.20 -29.45
N ARG A 438 -5.42 3.51 -29.21
CA ARG A 438 -4.32 4.48 -29.29
C ARG A 438 -3.23 4.20 -28.26
N LEU A 439 -3.62 3.94 -27.01
CA LEU A 439 -2.70 3.59 -25.94
C LEU A 439 -1.98 2.28 -26.21
N VAL A 440 -2.72 1.26 -26.63
CA VAL A 440 -2.14 -0.03 -26.99
C VAL A 440 -1.12 0.14 -28.11
N LEU A 441 -1.47 0.85 -29.20
CA LEU A 441 -0.52 1.14 -30.28
C LEU A 441 0.73 1.88 -29.81
N LYS A 442 0.59 2.85 -28.89
CA LYS A 442 1.72 3.58 -28.31
C LYS A 442 2.65 2.64 -27.54
N ILE A 443 2.12 1.78 -26.68
CA ILE A 443 2.91 0.82 -25.88
C ILE A 443 3.57 -0.24 -26.77
N LEU A 444 2.85 -0.74 -27.78
CA LEU A 444 3.41 -1.67 -28.76
C LEU A 444 4.62 -1.05 -29.49
N LYS A 445 4.54 0.23 -29.89
CA LYS A 445 5.66 0.96 -30.52
C LYS A 445 6.85 1.18 -29.58
N LEU A 446 6.64 1.17 -28.27
CA LEU A 446 7.70 1.24 -27.25
C LEU A 446 8.38 -0.12 -27.00
N GLY A 447 7.97 -1.19 -27.69
CA GLY A 447 8.61 -2.50 -27.60
C GLY A 447 7.99 -3.46 -26.56
N TYR A 448 6.78 -3.18 -26.08
CA TYR A 448 6.10 -3.99 -25.06
C TYR A 448 4.87 -4.70 -25.61
N ASN A 449 4.64 -5.95 -25.23
CA ASN A 449 3.41 -6.69 -25.52
C ASN A 449 2.30 -6.21 -24.57
N VAL A 450 1.06 -6.22 -25.04
CA VAL A 450 -0.08 -5.72 -24.27
C VAL A 450 -1.20 -6.74 -24.21
N LEU A 451 -1.62 -7.10 -22.99
CA LEU A 451 -2.94 -7.67 -22.74
C LEU A 451 -3.87 -6.55 -22.28
N LEU A 452 -4.78 -6.11 -23.15
CA LEU A 452 -5.82 -5.18 -22.75
C LEU A 452 -6.91 -5.97 -22.01
N SER A 453 -7.32 -5.48 -20.84
CA SER A 453 -8.47 -6.00 -20.09
C SER A 453 -9.29 -4.86 -19.51
N ASP A 454 -10.58 -4.87 -19.80
CA ASP A 454 -11.55 -4.03 -19.10
C ASP A 454 -11.61 -4.42 -17.62
N VAL A 455 -11.86 -3.41 -16.78
CA VAL A 455 -11.97 -3.57 -15.32
C VAL A 455 -13.12 -4.49 -14.89
N ASP A 456 -14.09 -4.71 -15.78
CA ASP A 456 -15.26 -5.55 -15.56
C ASP A 456 -15.07 -6.99 -16.09
N VAL A 457 -13.83 -7.37 -16.43
CA VAL A 457 -13.45 -8.77 -16.70
C VAL A 457 -12.92 -9.39 -15.41
N TYR A 458 -13.59 -10.43 -14.91
CA TYR A 458 -13.15 -11.16 -13.72
C TYR A 458 -12.22 -12.33 -14.09
N TRP A 459 -11.11 -12.50 -13.37
CA TRP A 459 -10.06 -13.47 -13.71
C TRP A 459 -10.07 -14.65 -12.73
N PHE A 460 -10.26 -15.86 -13.23
CA PHE A 460 -10.21 -17.10 -12.43
C PHE A 460 -8.80 -17.69 -12.36
N LYS A 461 -8.01 -17.52 -13.43
CA LYS A 461 -6.63 -17.99 -13.57
C LYS A 461 -5.81 -16.98 -14.37
N ASN A 462 -4.49 -17.09 -14.33
CA ASN A 462 -3.61 -16.29 -15.18
C ASN A 462 -3.73 -16.75 -16.66
N PRO A 463 -4.25 -15.90 -17.59
CA PRO A 463 -4.40 -16.24 -19.00
C PRO A 463 -3.11 -16.01 -19.81
N LEU A 464 -2.11 -15.28 -19.27
CA LEU A 464 -0.91 -14.90 -20.00
C LEU A 464 -0.13 -16.10 -20.57
N PRO A 465 0.04 -17.24 -19.86
CA PRO A 465 0.74 -18.39 -20.45
C PRO A 465 0.09 -18.91 -21.74
N LEU A 466 -1.25 -18.95 -21.80
CA LEU A 466 -1.97 -19.34 -23.01
C LEU A 466 -1.86 -18.26 -24.10
N LEU A 467 -2.05 -16.99 -23.73
CA LEU A 467 -2.02 -15.88 -24.69
C LEU A 467 -0.62 -15.70 -25.31
N SER A 468 0.42 -15.88 -24.53
CA SER A 468 1.82 -15.86 -24.98
C SER A 468 2.22 -17.10 -25.78
N SER A 469 1.37 -18.13 -25.87
CA SER A 469 1.63 -19.29 -26.74
C SER A 469 1.25 -19.05 -28.20
N PHE A 470 0.38 -18.07 -28.47
CA PHE A 470 0.09 -17.64 -29.83
C PHE A 470 1.35 -16.97 -30.41
N GLY A 471 1.88 -17.50 -31.51
CA GLY A 471 3.14 -17.08 -32.12
C GLY A 471 3.17 -15.60 -32.57
N PRO A 472 4.25 -15.15 -33.22
CA PRO A 472 4.33 -13.80 -33.76
C PRO A 472 3.21 -13.55 -34.79
N ALA A 473 2.93 -12.28 -35.09
CA ALA A 473 1.90 -11.87 -36.03
C ALA A 473 0.51 -12.43 -35.70
N THR A 474 0.19 -12.57 -34.41
CA THR A 474 -1.11 -13.01 -33.92
C THR A 474 -1.67 -12.02 -32.89
N LEU A 475 -2.90 -11.57 -33.13
CA LEU A 475 -3.71 -10.84 -32.15
C LEU A 475 -4.81 -11.77 -31.64
N ALA A 476 -4.82 -12.07 -30.35
CA ALA A 476 -5.80 -12.98 -29.75
C ALA A 476 -6.88 -12.18 -29.03
N ALA A 477 -8.15 -12.27 -29.45
CA ALA A 477 -9.23 -11.45 -28.93
C ALA A 477 -10.42 -12.28 -28.46
N GLN A 478 -11.10 -11.81 -27.41
CA GLN A 478 -12.38 -12.37 -26.99
C GLN A 478 -13.45 -12.13 -28.07
N SER A 479 -14.49 -12.99 -28.10
CA SER A 479 -15.65 -12.83 -28.96
C SER A 479 -16.93 -12.53 -28.19
N ASP A 480 -17.77 -11.66 -28.75
CA ASP A 480 -19.16 -11.42 -28.35
C ASP A 480 -20.14 -12.44 -28.97
N GLU A 481 -19.68 -13.40 -29.77
CA GLU A 481 -20.53 -14.49 -30.24
C GLU A 481 -20.77 -15.51 -29.12
N TYR A 482 -21.95 -15.44 -28.50
CA TYR A 482 -22.32 -16.32 -27.40
C TYR A 482 -22.96 -17.65 -27.85
N ASN A 483 -23.40 -17.76 -29.12
CA ASN A 483 -24.04 -18.97 -29.61
C ASN A 483 -23.00 -20.05 -29.97
N GLN A 484 -23.03 -21.16 -29.24
CA GLN A 484 -22.09 -22.27 -29.37
C GLN A 484 -22.04 -22.91 -30.75
N THR A 485 -23.16 -22.92 -31.48
CA THR A 485 -23.26 -23.60 -32.77
C THR A 485 -22.78 -22.72 -33.93
N ARG A 486 -22.54 -21.44 -33.68
CA ARG A 486 -22.14 -20.47 -34.71
C ARG A 486 -20.63 -20.27 -34.70
N PRO A 487 -20.00 -19.98 -35.84
CA PRO A 487 -18.58 -19.58 -35.89
C PRO A 487 -18.29 -18.44 -34.92
N ILE A 488 -17.16 -18.48 -34.22
CA ILE A 488 -16.84 -17.47 -33.18
C ILE A 488 -16.40 -16.14 -33.78
N ASN A 489 -15.95 -16.15 -35.04
CA ASN A 489 -15.44 -15.00 -35.79
C ASN A 489 -16.50 -14.31 -36.67
N LEU A 490 -17.79 -14.48 -36.38
CA LEU A 490 -18.88 -13.85 -37.15
C LEU A 490 -18.73 -12.31 -37.25
N PRO A 491 -19.32 -11.67 -38.28
CA PRO A 491 -19.26 -10.22 -38.49
C PRO A 491 -19.51 -9.40 -37.23
N ARG A 492 -18.58 -8.50 -36.92
CA ARG A 492 -18.63 -7.57 -35.76
C ARG A 492 -18.79 -8.25 -34.40
N ARG A 493 -18.31 -9.50 -34.26
CA ARG A 493 -18.27 -10.23 -32.98
C ARG A 493 -16.94 -10.14 -32.25
N LEU A 494 -15.91 -9.49 -32.79
CA LEU A 494 -14.67 -9.24 -32.04
C LEU A 494 -14.99 -8.34 -30.84
N ASN A 495 -14.54 -8.69 -29.65
CA ASN A 495 -14.70 -7.88 -28.43
C ASN A 495 -13.41 -7.08 -28.15
N SER A 496 -13.51 -5.76 -28.03
CA SER A 496 -12.34 -4.89 -27.77
C SER A 496 -12.03 -4.66 -26.28
N GLY A 497 -12.74 -5.33 -25.38
CA GLY A 497 -12.52 -5.24 -23.93
C GLY A 497 -11.56 -6.30 -23.37
N PHE A 498 -11.19 -7.33 -24.15
CA PHE A 498 -10.17 -8.30 -23.75
C PHE A 498 -9.42 -8.87 -24.96
N TYR A 499 -8.15 -8.46 -25.15
CA TYR A 499 -7.31 -9.00 -26.21
C TYR A 499 -5.81 -8.88 -25.93
N PHE A 500 -5.03 -9.77 -26.52
CA PHE A 500 -3.57 -9.78 -26.45
C PHE A 500 -2.96 -9.38 -27.79
N ALA A 501 -2.04 -8.42 -27.76
CA ALA A 501 -1.31 -7.90 -28.91
C ALA A 501 0.20 -7.92 -28.65
N ARG A 502 0.96 -8.41 -29.62
CA ARG A 502 2.43 -8.46 -29.55
C ARG A 502 3.06 -7.21 -30.14
N SER A 503 4.20 -6.82 -29.59
CA SER A 503 5.06 -5.80 -30.19
C SER A 503 5.84 -6.40 -31.35
N ASP A 504 5.16 -6.58 -32.48
CA ASP A 504 5.75 -6.99 -33.75
C ASP A 504 5.25 -6.12 -34.91
N ALA A 505 5.99 -6.10 -36.01
CA ALA A 505 5.69 -5.21 -37.13
C ALA A 505 4.28 -5.42 -37.73
N PRO A 506 3.80 -6.66 -37.97
CA PRO A 506 2.43 -6.91 -38.42
C PRO A 506 1.36 -6.35 -37.48
N THR A 507 1.50 -6.59 -36.17
CA THR A 507 0.53 -6.15 -35.17
C THR A 507 0.53 -4.63 -35.03
N ILE A 508 1.71 -3.99 -34.98
CA ILE A 508 1.84 -2.53 -34.89
C ILE A 508 1.21 -1.86 -36.11
N SER A 509 1.48 -2.38 -37.32
CA SER A 509 0.91 -1.84 -38.55
C SER A 509 -0.61 -1.98 -38.62
N ALA A 510 -1.13 -3.15 -38.23
CA ALA A 510 -2.57 -3.42 -38.19
C ALA A 510 -3.30 -2.56 -37.13
N MET A 511 -2.75 -2.46 -35.93
CA MET A 511 -3.27 -1.55 -34.89
C MET A 511 -3.21 -0.08 -35.36
N GLY A 512 -2.19 0.30 -36.13
CA GLY A 512 -2.13 1.60 -36.80
C GLY A 512 -3.24 1.82 -37.84
N LYS A 513 -3.70 0.77 -38.53
CA LYS A 513 -4.89 0.85 -39.40
C LYS A 513 -6.17 1.01 -38.57
N VAL A 514 -6.33 0.25 -37.49
CA VAL A 514 -7.50 0.31 -36.59
C VAL A 514 -7.66 1.72 -36.03
N VAL A 515 -6.58 2.31 -35.50
CA VAL A 515 -6.62 3.67 -34.94
C VAL A 515 -6.99 4.71 -36.00
N ARG A 516 -6.47 4.59 -37.23
CA ARG A 516 -6.82 5.49 -38.34
C ARG A 516 -8.29 5.35 -38.73
N HIS A 517 -8.78 4.12 -38.90
CA HIS A 517 -10.18 3.85 -39.23
C HIS A 517 -11.13 4.36 -38.15
N ALA A 518 -10.78 4.16 -36.87
CA ALA A 518 -11.58 4.65 -35.75
C ALA A 518 -11.56 6.19 -35.67
N ALA A 519 -10.47 6.86 -36.08
CA ALA A 519 -10.41 8.33 -36.10
C ALA A 519 -11.29 8.94 -37.21
N THR A 520 -11.41 8.28 -38.36
CA THR A 520 -12.16 8.79 -39.52
C THR A 520 -13.61 8.32 -39.58
N SER A 521 -13.98 7.29 -38.82
CA SER A 521 -15.35 6.76 -38.79
C SER A 521 -16.18 7.32 -37.63
N GLY A 522 -17.49 7.45 -37.86
CA GLY A 522 -18.50 7.67 -36.81
C GLY A 522 -18.80 6.42 -35.97
N LEU A 523 -18.06 5.32 -36.17
CA LEU A 523 -18.26 4.07 -35.47
C LEU A 523 -17.55 4.07 -34.11
N THR A 524 -18.02 3.20 -33.21
CA THR A 524 -17.26 2.83 -32.00
C THR A 524 -15.98 2.06 -32.38
N GLU A 525 -15.08 1.88 -31.41
CA GLU A 525 -13.82 1.15 -31.63
C GLU A 525 -14.04 -0.30 -32.10
N GLN A 526 -15.01 -1.01 -31.53
CA GLN A 526 -15.17 -2.44 -31.76
C GLN A 526 -15.53 -2.80 -33.22
N PRO A 527 -16.49 -2.13 -33.90
CA PRO A 527 -16.68 -2.26 -35.34
C PRO A 527 -15.42 -1.91 -36.13
N SER A 528 -14.68 -0.85 -35.74
CA SER A 528 -13.43 -0.47 -36.42
C SER A 528 -12.37 -1.57 -36.30
N PHE A 529 -12.27 -2.22 -35.14
CA PHE A 529 -11.41 -3.39 -34.92
C PHE A 529 -11.78 -4.53 -35.86
N TYR A 530 -13.07 -4.88 -35.92
CA TYR A 530 -13.52 -5.99 -36.75
C TYR A 530 -13.34 -5.68 -38.24
N ASP A 531 -13.88 -4.56 -38.72
CA ASP A 531 -13.92 -4.24 -40.15
C ASP A 531 -12.49 -4.03 -40.70
N THR A 532 -11.56 -3.51 -39.89
CA THR A 532 -10.15 -3.38 -40.29
C THR A 532 -9.41 -4.72 -40.32
N LEU A 533 -9.63 -5.59 -39.33
CA LEU A 533 -8.81 -6.81 -39.16
C LEU A 533 -9.40 -8.06 -39.82
N CYS A 534 -10.73 -8.12 -39.95
CA CYS A 534 -11.50 -9.21 -40.55
C CYS A 534 -12.15 -8.84 -41.89
N GLY A 535 -11.99 -7.59 -42.33
CA GLY A 535 -12.68 -7.04 -43.48
C GLY A 535 -14.16 -6.77 -43.21
N GLU A 536 -14.72 -5.81 -43.95
CA GLU A 536 -16.15 -5.51 -43.86
C GLU A 536 -16.98 -6.76 -44.20
N GLY A 537 -18.00 -7.04 -43.38
CA GLY A 537 -18.80 -8.26 -43.49
C GLY A 537 -18.03 -9.57 -43.21
N GLY A 538 -16.78 -9.50 -42.75
CA GLY A 538 -15.94 -10.68 -42.49
C GLY A 538 -15.30 -11.28 -43.75
N SER A 539 -15.02 -10.46 -44.76
CA SER A 539 -14.47 -10.90 -46.06
C SER A 539 -13.10 -11.58 -45.96
N THR A 540 -12.34 -11.37 -44.89
CA THR A 540 -11.01 -11.97 -44.69
C THR A 540 -10.99 -13.08 -43.63
N ARG A 541 -12.16 -13.57 -43.23
CA ARG A 541 -12.29 -14.73 -42.33
C ARG A 541 -11.65 -15.98 -42.95
N LYS A 542 -10.98 -16.75 -42.11
CA LYS A 542 -10.38 -18.05 -42.45
C LYS A 542 -10.85 -19.08 -41.42
N GLY A 543 -11.72 -19.98 -41.85
CA GLY A 543 -12.40 -20.92 -40.95
C GLY A 543 -13.29 -20.23 -39.92
N ASP A 544 -13.55 -20.92 -38.81
CA ASP A 544 -14.56 -20.49 -37.83
C ASP A 544 -14.02 -19.65 -36.66
N ASN A 545 -12.71 -19.50 -36.56
CA ASN A 545 -12.05 -18.86 -35.41
C ASN A 545 -10.93 -17.89 -35.77
N ARG A 546 -10.69 -17.60 -37.05
CA ARG A 546 -9.59 -16.69 -37.46
C ARG A 546 -10.02 -15.70 -38.54
N CYS A 547 -9.29 -14.60 -38.58
CA CYS A 547 -9.22 -13.70 -39.73
C CYS A 547 -7.76 -13.44 -40.07
N VAL A 548 -7.46 -13.13 -41.33
CA VAL A 548 -6.13 -12.71 -41.75
C VAL A 548 -6.24 -11.35 -42.41
N GLU A 549 -5.58 -10.33 -41.85
CA GLU A 549 -5.58 -8.99 -42.43
C GLU A 549 -4.63 -8.96 -43.63
N PRO A 550 -5.11 -8.69 -44.86
CA PRO A 550 -4.36 -8.94 -46.08
C PRO A 550 -3.15 -8.02 -46.24
N GLY A 551 -3.17 -6.80 -45.70
CA GLY A 551 -2.07 -5.85 -45.89
C GLY A 551 -0.91 -5.97 -44.89
N THR A 552 -1.10 -6.63 -43.74
CA THR A 552 -0.03 -6.87 -42.75
C THR A 552 0.25 -8.34 -42.51
N ASN A 553 -0.59 -9.23 -43.03
CA ASN A 553 -0.57 -10.66 -42.74
C ASN A 553 -0.77 -10.97 -41.25
N LEU A 554 -1.38 -10.05 -40.48
CA LEU A 554 -1.74 -10.29 -39.09
C LEU A 554 -2.88 -11.31 -39.01
N THR A 555 -2.71 -12.36 -38.21
CA THR A 555 -3.79 -13.27 -37.88
C THR A 555 -4.54 -12.78 -36.64
N VAL A 556 -5.84 -12.54 -36.75
CA VAL A 556 -6.71 -12.42 -35.57
C VAL A 556 -7.19 -13.80 -35.18
N HIS A 557 -6.88 -14.21 -33.95
CA HIS A 557 -7.36 -15.45 -33.36
C HIS A 557 -8.46 -15.16 -32.34
N PHE A 558 -9.65 -15.72 -32.57
CA PHE A 558 -10.77 -15.58 -31.64
C PHE A 558 -10.64 -16.64 -30.54
N LEU A 559 -10.51 -16.17 -29.30
CA LEU A 559 -10.31 -17.00 -28.11
C LEU A 559 -11.51 -17.90 -27.85
N ASP A 560 -11.26 -19.16 -27.43
CA ASP A 560 -12.31 -20.12 -27.10
C ASP A 560 -13.27 -19.54 -26.05
N ARG A 561 -14.55 -19.40 -26.42
CA ARG A 561 -15.63 -18.88 -25.57
C ARG A 561 -15.89 -19.73 -24.31
N ASN A 562 -15.45 -20.98 -24.26
CA ASN A 562 -15.51 -21.78 -23.03
C ASN A 562 -14.49 -21.30 -21.99
N LEU A 563 -13.30 -20.89 -22.44
CA LEU A 563 -12.21 -20.39 -21.61
C LEU A 563 -12.32 -18.88 -21.37
N PHE A 564 -12.81 -18.12 -22.34
CA PHE A 564 -12.97 -16.67 -22.32
C PHE A 564 -14.43 -16.24 -22.57
N PRO A 565 -15.39 -16.70 -21.77
CA PRO A 565 -16.80 -16.36 -21.95
C PRO A 565 -17.08 -14.85 -21.84
N ASN A 566 -17.91 -14.36 -22.76
CA ASN A 566 -18.57 -13.07 -22.62
C ASN A 566 -19.79 -13.18 -21.68
N GLY A 567 -20.39 -12.04 -21.34
CA GLY A 567 -21.45 -11.95 -20.35
C GLY A 567 -22.82 -12.49 -20.77
N ALA A 568 -23.01 -12.88 -22.03
CA ALA A 568 -24.22 -13.59 -22.49
C ALA A 568 -24.00 -15.11 -22.63
N TYR A 569 -22.77 -15.59 -22.46
CA TYR A 569 -22.44 -16.99 -22.70
C TYR A 569 -23.04 -17.92 -21.65
N LEU A 570 -23.81 -18.91 -22.10
CA LEU A 570 -24.37 -20.02 -21.29
C LEU A 570 -25.19 -19.63 -20.05
N GLY A 571 -25.64 -18.37 -19.99
CA GLY A 571 -26.28 -17.82 -18.79
C GLY A 571 -25.42 -17.97 -17.54
N LEU A 572 -24.09 -17.78 -17.68
CA LEU A 572 -23.14 -18.00 -16.59
C LEU A 572 -23.38 -17.05 -15.42
N TRP A 573 -23.73 -15.79 -15.69
CA TRP A 573 -24.01 -14.78 -14.67
C TRP A 573 -25.30 -15.04 -13.90
N GLU A 574 -26.22 -15.83 -14.47
CA GLU A 574 -27.50 -16.20 -13.88
C GLU A 574 -27.41 -17.47 -13.03
N ARG A 575 -26.24 -18.13 -12.98
CA ARG A 575 -26.05 -19.34 -12.16
C ARG A 575 -26.05 -18.98 -10.68
N LYS A 576 -26.69 -19.82 -9.86
CA LYS A 576 -26.69 -19.71 -8.38
C LYS A 576 -25.28 -19.54 -7.79
N ASN A 577 -24.28 -20.20 -8.37
CA ASN A 577 -22.87 -20.04 -8.01
C ASN A 577 -22.03 -19.87 -9.28
N VAL A 578 -21.89 -18.62 -9.71
CA VAL A 578 -21.15 -18.22 -10.92
C VAL A 578 -19.70 -18.72 -10.85
N LYS A 579 -19.03 -18.55 -9.69
CA LYS A 579 -17.64 -18.97 -9.48
C LYS A 579 -17.45 -20.48 -9.69
N SER A 580 -18.34 -21.31 -9.14
CA SER A 580 -18.29 -22.77 -9.32
C SER A 580 -18.60 -23.17 -10.76
N ALA A 581 -19.61 -22.56 -11.38
CA ALA A 581 -19.98 -22.84 -12.77
C ALA A 581 -18.81 -22.55 -13.73
N CYS A 582 -18.19 -21.38 -13.61
CA CYS A 582 -17.02 -21.01 -14.41
C CYS A 582 -15.82 -21.94 -14.16
N LYS A 583 -15.53 -22.28 -12.89
CA LYS A 583 -14.45 -23.22 -12.57
C LYS A 583 -14.67 -24.61 -13.20
N LYS A 584 -15.89 -25.14 -13.15
CA LYS A 584 -16.24 -26.44 -13.77
C LYS A 584 -16.07 -26.43 -15.29
N GLN A 585 -16.40 -25.31 -15.92
CA GLN A 585 -16.22 -25.11 -17.36
C GLN A 585 -14.75 -24.90 -17.77
N GLY A 586 -13.89 -24.53 -16.82
CA GLY A 586 -12.48 -24.23 -17.10
C GLY A 586 -12.23 -22.78 -17.51
N CYS A 587 -13.13 -21.85 -17.18
CA CYS A 587 -12.97 -20.43 -17.51
C CYS A 587 -11.63 -19.89 -16.95
N LEU A 588 -10.91 -19.16 -17.79
CA LEU A 588 -9.76 -18.35 -17.40
C LEU A 588 -10.23 -16.97 -16.95
N VAL A 589 -11.21 -16.40 -17.65
CA VAL A 589 -11.85 -15.11 -17.34
C VAL A 589 -13.36 -15.19 -17.55
N LEU A 590 -14.12 -14.20 -17.07
CA LEU A 590 -15.52 -13.98 -17.42
C LEU A 590 -15.77 -12.48 -17.56
N HIS A 591 -16.24 -12.04 -18.72
CA HIS A 591 -16.53 -10.63 -18.97
C HIS A 591 -17.93 -10.26 -18.47
N ASN A 592 -18.04 -9.20 -17.68
CA ASN A 592 -19.29 -8.61 -17.21
C ASN A 592 -19.93 -7.65 -18.26
N ASN A 593 -19.79 -7.95 -19.55
CA ASN A 593 -20.50 -7.24 -20.62
C ASN A 593 -21.91 -7.82 -20.85
N TRP A 594 -22.65 -7.35 -21.87
CA TRP A 594 -24.06 -7.72 -22.11
C TRP A 594 -25.03 -7.32 -20.97
N ILE A 595 -24.72 -6.25 -20.27
CA ILE A 595 -25.62 -5.60 -19.31
C ILE A 595 -25.42 -4.08 -19.41
N SER A 596 -26.53 -3.34 -19.39
CA SER A 596 -26.51 -1.87 -19.48
C SER A 596 -26.68 -1.23 -18.10
N GLY A 597 -25.91 -0.17 -17.85
CA GLY A 597 -25.93 0.58 -16.60
C GLY A 597 -24.86 0.13 -15.61
N ARG A 598 -24.04 1.08 -15.17
CA ARG A 598 -22.94 0.90 -14.21
C ARG A 598 -23.41 0.24 -12.90
N VAL A 599 -24.48 0.74 -12.30
CA VAL A 599 -25.00 0.22 -11.02
C VAL A 599 -25.41 -1.24 -11.16
N LYS A 600 -25.99 -1.62 -12.30
CA LYS A 600 -26.36 -3.03 -12.58
C LYS A 600 -25.12 -3.90 -12.76
N LYS A 601 -24.08 -3.42 -13.47
CA LYS A 601 -22.78 -4.11 -13.59
C LYS A 601 -22.13 -4.39 -12.24
N LEU A 602 -22.01 -3.35 -11.40
CA LEU A 602 -21.44 -3.46 -10.04
C LEU A 602 -22.25 -4.45 -9.20
N LYS A 603 -23.58 -4.29 -9.15
CA LYS A 603 -24.47 -5.18 -8.39
C LYS A 603 -24.35 -6.64 -8.85
N ARG A 604 -24.35 -6.89 -10.17
CA ARG A 604 -24.20 -8.25 -10.73
C ARG A 604 -22.92 -8.91 -10.26
N GLN A 605 -21.80 -8.18 -10.31
CA GLN A 605 -20.50 -8.70 -9.92
C GLN A 605 -20.40 -8.98 -8.42
N VAL A 606 -20.87 -8.05 -7.58
CA VAL A 606 -20.91 -8.21 -6.12
C VAL A 606 -21.79 -9.40 -5.71
N ILE A 607 -23.04 -9.46 -6.19
CA ILE A 607 -24.00 -10.52 -5.84
C ILE A 607 -23.52 -11.90 -6.33
N SER A 608 -22.79 -11.96 -7.45
CA SER A 608 -22.23 -13.21 -7.96
C SER A 608 -21.07 -13.79 -7.14
N GLY A 609 -20.55 -13.05 -6.15
CA GLY A 609 -19.37 -13.43 -5.37
C GLY A 609 -18.06 -13.32 -6.15
N LEU A 610 -18.04 -12.52 -7.22
CA LEU A 610 -16.87 -12.23 -8.06
C LEU A 610 -16.30 -10.84 -7.72
N TRP A 611 -16.06 -10.61 -6.44
CA TRP A 611 -15.61 -9.34 -5.87
C TRP A 611 -14.56 -9.57 -4.78
N ASP A 612 -13.38 -8.95 -4.91
CA ASP A 612 -12.20 -9.21 -4.07
C ASP A 612 -11.72 -7.95 -3.31
N TYR A 613 -12.57 -6.92 -3.12
CA TYR A 613 -12.18 -5.66 -2.47
C TYR A 613 -13.19 -5.19 -1.41
N ASP A 614 -12.72 -4.91 -0.19
CA ASP A 614 -13.53 -4.26 0.83
C ASP A 614 -13.48 -2.74 0.65
N ILE A 615 -14.59 -2.15 0.24
CA ILE A 615 -14.71 -0.70 0.01
C ILE A 615 -14.59 0.08 1.33
N THR A 616 -15.05 -0.51 2.45
CA THR A 616 -15.09 0.15 3.75
C THR A 616 -13.70 0.24 4.36
N THR A 617 -12.94 -0.85 4.35
CA THR A 617 -11.58 -0.89 4.91
C THR A 617 -10.51 -0.56 3.89
N ARG A 618 -10.87 -0.50 2.60
CA ARG A 618 -9.95 -0.29 1.46
C ARG A 618 -8.85 -1.33 1.40
N MET A 619 -9.21 -2.58 1.60
CA MET A 619 -8.28 -3.71 1.55
C MET A 619 -8.72 -4.74 0.54
N CYS A 620 -7.76 -5.47 -0.01
CA CYS A 620 -8.09 -6.70 -0.73
C CYS A 620 -8.68 -7.74 0.23
N LEU A 621 -9.70 -8.47 -0.21
CA LEU A 621 -10.33 -9.55 0.54
C LEU A 621 -9.50 -10.82 0.40
N VAL A 622 -9.12 -11.44 1.52
CA VAL A 622 -8.28 -12.67 1.55
C VAL A 622 -9.01 -13.89 0.98
#